data_AF-A0A2E5PZ25-F1
#
_entry.id   AF-A0A2E5PZ25-F1
#
_cell.length_a   1.000
_cell.length_b   1.000
_cell.length_c   1.000
_cell.angle_alpha   90.00
_cell.angle_beta   90.00
_cell.angle_gamma   90.00
#
_symmetry.space_group_name_H-M   'P 1'
#
loop_
_entity.id
_entity.type
_entity.pdbx_description
1 polymer ?
#
loop_
_entity_poly.entity_id
_entity_poly.type
_entity_poly.pdbx_seq_one_letter_code
_entity_poly.pdbx_strand_id
1 'polypeptide(L)'
;EHYVEDEENISETGIISTLDWVQKTENNPTLSEVSRLSFHAYVPSRFFQDVDSVRKGMDPRLHEIGYFLEFDQSSGILQFKRREDFYIDNDLNEGGRIQVLSHSVTDFKVEFLFQEIEQAAGGSKEEWSNEFNTEEKECFKVGDPPCLPRAIQLSMTLEAESGEKVNDSQVINLCVRPCKPELFK
;
A
#
# COMPACT_ATOMS: atom_id res chain seq x y z
N GLU A 1 -29.41 2.77 8.42
CA GLU A 1 -28.84 1.43 8.26
C GLU A 1 -29.28 0.89 6.91
N HIS A 2 -28.39 0.94 5.92
CA HIS A 2 -28.56 0.25 4.65
C HIS A 2 -27.25 -0.48 4.40
N TYR A 3 -27.15 -1.68 4.99
CA TYR A 3 -26.23 -2.69 4.48
C TYR A 3 -26.90 -3.24 3.23
N VAL A 4 -26.26 -3.01 2.07
CA VAL A 4 -26.62 -3.71 0.85
C VAL A 4 -26.04 -5.12 1.00
N GLU A 5 -26.92 -6.12 1.11
CA GLU A 5 -26.55 -7.51 0.87
C GLU A 5 -26.35 -7.64 -0.65
N ASP A 6 -25.10 -7.54 -1.12
CA ASP A 6 -24.78 -7.86 -2.50
C ASP A 6 -24.25 -9.30 -2.60
N GLU A 7 -24.91 -10.06 -3.48
CA GLU A 7 -24.60 -11.41 -3.94
C GLU A 7 -23.14 -11.52 -4.43
N GLU A 8 -22.43 -12.57 -4.00
CA GLU A 8 -21.17 -13.14 -4.55
C GLU A 8 -20.20 -12.21 -5.32
N ASN A 9 -20.03 -10.96 -4.90
CA ASN A 9 -18.93 -10.12 -5.37
C ASN A 9 -17.72 -10.36 -4.45
N ILE A 10 -16.68 -10.93 -5.04
CA ILE A 10 -15.36 -11.11 -4.41
C ILE A 10 -14.79 -9.70 -4.27
N SER A 11 -15.12 -9.03 -3.17
CA SER A 11 -14.59 -7.72 -2.82
C SER A 11 -13.11 -7.87 -2.50
N GLU A 12 -12.25 -7.25 -3.29
CA GLU A 12 -10.84 -7.04 -2.97
C GLU A 12 -10.78 -6.34 -1.61
N THR A 13 -10.38 -7.03 -0.54
CA THR A 13 -10.54 -6.50 0.82
C THR A 13 -9.25 -6.57 1.62
N GLY A 14 -8.78 -5.41 2.07
CA GLY A 14 -7.67 -5.26 3.00
C GLY A 14 -6.48 -4.54 2.39
N ILE A 15 -5.50 -5.32 1.90
CA ILE A 15 -4.28 -4.84 1.24
C ILE A 15 -4.10 -5.60 -0.07
N ILE A 16 -3.73 -4.87 -1.12
CA ILE A 16 -3.29 -5.41 -2.40
C ILE A 16 -1.93 -4.83 -2.73
N SER A 17 -1.01 -5.72 -3.09
CA SER A 17 0.30 -5.35 -3.63
C SER A 17 0.55 -6.07 -4.92
N THR A 18 0.92 -5.31 -5.94
CA THR A 18 1.25 -5.80 -7.27
C THR A 18 2.58 -5.23 -7.74
N LEU A 19 3.16 -5.86 -8.75
CA LEU A 19 4.36 -5.39 -9.43
C LEU A 19 3.97 -4.83 -10.79
N ASP A 20 4.30 -3.57 -11.02
CA ASP A 20 4.08 -2.86 -12.26
C ASP A 20 5.40 -2.62 -13.00
N TRP A 21 5.37 -2.66 -14.33
CA TRP A 21 6.52 -2.29 -15.15
C TRP A 21 6.38 -0.85 -15.64
N VAL A 22 7.23 0.04 -15.12
CA VAL A 22 7.19 1.47 -15.44
C VAL A 22 8.37 1.90 -16.29
N GLN A 23 8.10 2.77 -17.25
CA GLN A 23 9.12 3.45 -18.05
C GLN A 23 9.81 4.52 -17.20
N LYS A 24 11.15 4.58 -17.19
CA LYS A 24 11.90 5.60 -16.43
C LYS A 24 12.18 6.88 -17.22
N THR A 25 12.35 6.79 -18.54
CA THR A 25 12.82 7.89 -19.38
C THR A 25 12.10 7.92 -20.72
N GLU A 26 11.85 9.11 -21.27
CA GLU A 26 11.14 9.31 -22.53
C GLU A 26 11.88 8.68 -23.74
N ASN A 27 13.20 8.88 -23.81
CA ASN A 27 14.03 8.42 -24.92
C ASN A 27 14.80 7.15 -24.52
N ASN A 28 14.41 6.01 -25.08
CA ASN A 28 14.93 4.65 -24.82
C ASN A 28 14.39 4.02 -23.51
N PRO A 29 13.16 3.45 -23.55
CA PRO A 29 12.45 3.02 -22.36
C PRO A 29 13.15 1.80 -21.73
N THR A 30 13.92 2.05 -20.69
CA THR A 30 14.24 0.98 -19.73
C THR A 30 13.04 0.83 -18.82
N LEU A 31 12.39 -0.33 -18.90
CA LEU A 31 11.33 -0.68 -17.96
C LEU A 31 11.97 -1.10 -16.64
N SER A 32 11.33 -0.74 -15.54
CA SER A 32 11.68 -1.22 -14.21
C SER A 32 10.45 -1.73 -13.51
N GLU A 33 10.61 -2.84 -12.83
CA GLU A 33 9.59 -3.40 -11.95
C GLU A 33 9.55 -2.59 -10.66
N VAL A 34 8.36 -2.09 -10.30
CA VAL A 34 8.09 -1.28 -9.12
C VAL A 34 6.83 -1.80 -8.44
N SER A 35 6.69 -1.55 -7.14
CA SER A 35 5.48 -1.94 -6.43
C SER A 35 4.34 -0.94 -6.66
N ARG A 36 3.12 -1.46 -6.65
CA ARG A 36 1.87 -0.72 -6.45
C ARG A 36 1.20 -1.27 -5.20
N LEU A 37 0.76 -0.38 -4.33
CA LEU A 37 0.14 -0.73 -3.05
C LEU A 37 -1.21 -0.05 -2.93
N SER A 38 -2.27 -0.81 -2.69
CA SER A 38 -3.63 -0.30 -2.44
C SER A 38 -4.19 -0.93 -1.15
N PHE A 39 -4.82 -0.14 -0.29
CA PHE A 39 -5.33 -0.62 1.00
C PHE A 39 -6.39 0.28 1.61
N HIS A 40 -7.18 -0.30 2.52
CA HIS A 40 -8.09 0.45 3.39
C HIS A 40 -7.33 1.12 4.54
N ALA A 41 -7.63 2.38 4.83
CA ALA A 41 -7.05 3.10 5.95
C ALA A 41 -8.08 3.89 6.74
N TYR A 42 -8.12 3.67 8.05
CA TYR A 42 -8.91 4.51 8.97
C TYR A 42 -8.11 5.76 9.38
N VAL A 43 -8.04 6.75 8.50
CA VAL A 43 -7.31 8.01 8.73
C VAL A 43 -8.11 9.20 8.19
N PRO A 44 -8.08 10.37 8.85
CA PRO A 44 -8.62 11.60 8.26
C PRO A 44 -7.86 11.95 6.97
N SER A 45 -8.56 12.47 5.95
CA SER A 45 -7.89 12.90 4.71
C SER A 45 -6.99 14.10 4.99
N ARG A 46 -5.76 14.01 4.48
CA ARG A 46 -4.73 15.05 4.61
C ARG A 46 -4.49 15.81 3.31
N PHE A 47 -4.77 15.19 2.16
CA PHE A 47 -4.41 15.72 0.84
C PHE A 47 -5.57 16.41 0.14
N PHE A 48 -6.82 16.01 0.43
CA PHE A 48 -8.02 16.54 -0.22
C PHE A 48 -8.94 17.25 0.78
N GLN A 49 -8.39 18.22 1.49
CA GLN A 49 -9.10 19.06 2.46
C GLN A 49 -9.79 20.26 1.81
N ASP A 50 -10.43 20.08 0.65
CA ASP A 50 -11.19 21.19 0.08
C ASP A 50 -12.35 21.59 1.00
N VAL A 51 -12.70 22.87 0.95
CA VAL A 51 -13.62 23.52 1.89
C VAL A 51 -14.99 22.82 1.90
N ASP A 52 -15.41 22.24 0.78
CA ASP A 52 -16.69 21.54 0.66
C ASP A 52 -16.66 20.13 1.28
N SER A 53 -15.54 19.42 1.17
CA SER A 53 -15.33 18.09 1.78
C SER A 53 -15.20 18.19 3.31
N VAL A 54 -14.50 19.21 3.81
CA VAL A 54 -14.24 19.42 5.25
C VAL A 54 -15.44 20.04 5.99
N ARG A 55 -16.13 21.02 5.40
CA ARG A 55 -17.21 21.74 6.10
C ARG A 55 -18.50 20.93 6.32
N LYS A 56 -18.69 19.82 5.61
CA LYS A 56 -19.90 19.01 5.71
C LYS A 56 -19.77 17.75 6.57
N GLY A 57 -18.61 17.50 7.20
CA GLY A 57 -18.39 16.25 7.94
C GLY A 57 -18.50 15.01 7.03
N MET A 58 -18.13 15.15 5.75
CA MET A 58 -18.28 14.12 4.72
C MET A 58 -17.10 13.17 4.60
N ASP A 59 -15.96 13.46 5.27
CA ASP A 59 -14.84 12.53 5.40
C ASP A 59 -15.32 11.32 6.25
N PRO A 60 -15.49 10.12 5.65
CA PRO A 60 -15.93 8.93 6.37
C PRO A 60 -14.84 8.32 7.25
N ARG A 61 -13.61 8.87 7.18
CA ARG A 61 -12.39 8.46 7.86
C ARG A 61 -11.89 7.07 7.51
N LEU A 62 -12.64 6.31 6.72
CA LEU A 62 -12.24 5.04 6.17
C LEU A 62 -12.14 5.22 4.65
N HIS A 63 -10.91 5.26 4.16
CA HIS A 63 -10.60 5.56 2.76
C HIS A 63 -9.90 4.37 2.10
N GLU A 64 -10.00 4.31 0.79
CA GLU A 64 -9.11 3.51 -0.02
C GLU A 64 -7.91 4.36 -0.44
N ILE A 65 -6.70 3.87 -0.17
CA ILE A 65 -5.46 4.59 -0.45
C ILE A 65 -4.58 3.74 -1.37
N GLY A 66 -4.11 4.35 -2.45
CA GLY A 66 -3.14 3.74 -3.37
C GLY A 66 -1.83 4.53 -3.43
N TYR A 67 -0.69 3.84 -3.56
CA TYR A 67 0.62 4.42 -3.88
C TYR A 67 1.23 3.71 -5.08
N PHE A 68 1.71 4.47 -6.05
CA PHE A 68 2.28 3.92 -7.28
C PHE A 68 3.23 4.93 -7.97
N LEU A 69 4.10 4.40 -8.82
CA LEU A 69 4.89 5.20 -9.76
C LEU A 69 4.23 5.16 -11.13
N GLU A 70 4.19 6.30 -11.81
CA GLU A 70 3.67 6.40 -13.18
C GLU A 70 4.53 7.34 -14.00
N PHE A 71 4.81 6.97 -15.24
CA PHE A 71 5.53 7.82 -16.19
C PHE A 71 4.55 8.77 -16.88
N ASP A 72 4.70 10.07 -16.66
CA ASP A 72 3.91 11.08 -17.34
C ASP A 72 4.55 11.43 -18.69
N GLN A 73 3.94 10.96 -19.77
CA GLN A 73 4.43 11.22 -21.13
C GLN A 73 4.43 12.71 -21.48
N SER A 74 3.56 13.52 -20.87
CA SER A 74 3.46 14.94 -21.21
C SER A 74 4.62 15.77 -20.68
N SER A 75 5.13 15.40 -19.51
CA SER A 75 6.27 16.06 -18.87
C SER A 75 7.58 15.29 -19.02
N GLY A 76 7.51 14.02 -19.45
CA GLY A 76 8.67 13.15 -19.64
C GLY A 76 9.33 12.70 -18.34
N ILE A 77 8.62 12.81 -17.20
CA ILE A 77 9.14 12.50 -15.86
C ILE A 77 8.31 11.41 -15.17
N LEU A 78 8.98 10.64 -14.31
CA LEU A 78 8.32 9.69 -13.42
C LEU A 78 7.70 10.44 -12.23
N GLN A 79 6.46 10.07 -11.89
CA GLN A 79 5.68 10.67 -10.82
C GLN A 79 5.35 9.61 -9.78
N PHE A 80 5.76 9.84 -8.53
CA PHE A 80 5.24 9.09 -7.39
C PHE A 80 3.90 9.70 -6.97
N LYS A 81 2.86 8.89 -7.02
CA LYS A 81 1.47 9.31 -6.88
C LYS A 81 0.81 8.61 -5.71
N ARG A 82 -0.15 9.32 -5.12
CA ARG A 82 -1.11 8.79 -4.15
C ARG A 82 -2.51 8.92 -4.71
N ARG A 83 -3.26 7.81 -4.75
CA ARG A 83 -4.71 7.77 -4.93
C ARG A 83 -5.39 7.78 -3.56
N GLU A 84 -6.50 8.49 -3.45
CA GLU A 84 -7.42 8.38 -2.30
C GLU A 84 -8.87 8.41 -2.78
N ASP A 85 -9.62 7.36 -2.46
CA ASP A 85 -11.08 7.35 -2.58
C ASP A 85 -11.72 7.44 -1.18
N PHE A 86 -12.77 8.25 -1.10
CA PHE A 86 -13.57 8.41 0.11
C PHE A 86 -14.64 7.33 0.22
N TYR A 87 -14.92 6.58 -0.84
CA TYR A 87 -15.91 5.51 -0.84
C TYR A 87 -15.21 4.17 -0.98
N ILE A 88 -15.75 3.17 -0.26
CA ILE A 88 -15.28 1.80 -0.36
C ILE A 88 -16.12 1.12 -1.42
N ASP A 89 -15.46 0.48 -2.39
CA ASP A 89 -16.11 -0.32 -3.41
C ASP A 89 -15.50 -1.74 -3.47
N ASN A 90 -15.68 -2.43 -4.59
CA ASN A 90 -15.24 -3.82 -4.75
C ASN A 90 -13.85 -3.95 -5.41
N ASP A 91 -13.31 -2.87 -5.98
CA ASP A 91 -12.01 -2.79 -6.64
C ASP A 91 -11.16 -1.70 -5.96
N LEU A 92 -10.23 -2.14 -5.11
CA LEU A 92 -9.34 -1.27 -4.34
C LEU A 92 -8.46 -0.35 -5.20
N ASN A 93 -8.42 -0.53 -6.51
CA ASN A 93 -7.63 0.25 -7.45
C ASN A 93 -8.43 1.27 -8.25
N GLU A 94 -9.76 1.23 -8.22
CA GLU A 94 -10.64 2.06 -9.05
C GLU A 94 -10.95 3.43 -8.40
N GLY A 95 -11.28 4.43 -9.20
CA GLY A 95 -11.78 5.70 -8.69
C GLY A 95 -10.77 6.55 -7.93
N GLY A 96 -11.29 7.36 -7.01
CA GLY A 96 -10.52 8.26 -6.16
C GLY A 96 -9.92 9.47 -6.87
N ARG A 97 -9.24 10.29 -6.07
CA ARG A 97 -8.48 11.47 -6.50
C ARG A 97 -6.99 11.17 -6.44
N ILE A 98 -6.24 11.68 -7.41
CA ILE A 98 -4.79 11.48 -7.51
C ILE A 98 -4.05 12.76 -7.08
N GLN A 99 -3.06 12.59 -6.23
CA GLN A 99 -2.10 13.62 -5.86
C GLN A 99 -0.69 13.16 -6.24
N VAL A 100 0.06 14.01 -6.96
CA VAL A 100 1.49 13.79 -7.16
C VAL A 100 2.22 14.17 -5.87
N LEU A 101 2.99 13.22 -5.32
CA LEU A 101 3.76 13.41 -4.10
C LEU A 101 5.21 13.82 -4.37
N SER A 102 5.82 13.30 -5.44
CA SER A 102 7.21 13.60 -5.79
C SER A 102 7.51 13.30 -7.26
N HIS A 103 8.42 14.08 -7.84
CA HIS A 103 9.03 13.85 -9.15
C HIS A 103 10.44 13.25 -9.05
N SER A 104 10.98 13.12 -7.83
CA SER A 104 12.35 12.66 -7.60
C SER A 104 12.43 11.16 -7.32
N VAL A 105 11.31 10.49 -7.02
CA VAL A 105 11.31 9.07 -6.75
C VAL A 105 11.44 8.31 -8.07
N THR A 106 12.45 7.45 -8.16
CA THR A 106 12.78 6.65 -9.35
C THR A 106 12.58 5.15 -9.13
N ASP A 107 12.37 4.71 -7.89
CA ASP A 107 12.09 3.32 -7.53
C ASP A 107 11.23 3.32 -6.26
N PHE A 108 10.22 2.44 -6.23
CA PHE A 108 9.34 2.25 -5.08
C PHE A 108 9.08 0.76 -4.92
N LYS A 109 9.39 0.21 -3.75
CA LYS A 109 9.22 -1.20 -3.42
C LYS A 109 8.52 -1.36 -2.09
N VAL A 110 7.62 -2.33 -2.04
CA VAL A 110 6.90 -2.73 -0.86
C VAL A 110 7.13 -4.21 -0.63
N GLU A 111 7.54 -4.55 0.59
CA GLU A 111 7.71 -5.93 1.03
C GLU A 111 6.96 -6.16 2.34
N PHE A 112 6.46 -7.37 2.52
CA PHE A 112 5.61 -7.77 3.63
C PHE A 112 6.26 -8.91 4.39
N LEU A 113 6.38 -8.75 5.71
CA LEU A 113 6.85 -9.82 6.57
C LEU A 113 5.73 -10.85 6.71
N PHE A 114 5.86 -11.95 5.98
CA PHE A 114 4.89 -13.02 5.91
C PHE A 114 5.01 -13.95 7.13
N GLN A 115 6.23 -14.41 7.40
CA GLN A 115 6.49 -15.36 8.47
C GLN A 115 7.81 -15.06 9.18
N GLU A 116 7.84 -15.37 10.48
CA GLU A 116 9.04 -15.40 11.27
C GLU A 116 9.20 -16.82 11.84
N ILE A 117 10.28 -17.49 11.46
CA ILE A 117 10.56 -18.89 11.79
C ILE A 117 11.62 -18.92 12.88
N GLU A 118 11.24 -19.41 14.07
CA GLU A 118 12.20 -19.62 15.17
C GLU A 118 13.16 -20.76 14.81
N GLN A 119 14.45 -20.50 15.02
CA GLN A 119 15.50 -21.45 14.69
C GLN A 119 15.89 -22.29 15.91
N ALA A 120 16.17 -23.59 15.67
CA ALA A 120 16.55 -24.53 16.73
C ALA A 120 17.83 -24.14 17.50
N ALA A 121 18.68 -23.29 16.90
CA ALA A 121 19.90 -22.76 17.51
C ALA A 121 19.70 -21.46 18.31
N GLY A 122 18.45 -20.99 18.42
CA GLY A 122 18.12 -19.65 18.92
C GLY A 122 18.16 -18.60 17.80
N GLY A 123 17.31 -17.58 17.91
CA GLY A 123 17.09 -16.56 16.87
C GLY A 123 15.90 -16.88 15.97
N SER A 124 15.62 -15.96 15.04
CA SER A 124 14.53 -16.09 14.08
C SER A 124 15.00 -15.74 12.66
N LYS A 125 14.38 -16.40 11.68
CA LYS A 125 14.50 -16.07 10.26
C LYS A 125 13.21 -15.40 9.81
N GLU A 126 13.33 -14.24 9.21
CA GLU A 126 12.22 -13.53 8.59
C GLU A 126 12.08 -13.92 7.11
N GLU A 127 10.84 -14.08 6.67
CA GLU A 127 10.48 -14.32 5.28
C GLU A 127 9.62 -13.17 4.77
N TRP A 128 10.20 -12.41 3.85
CA TRP A 128 9.60 -11.23 3.22
C TRP A 128 9.07 -11.58 1.83
N SER A 129 7.94 -11.00 1.45
CA SER A 129 7.28 -11.17 0.16
C SER A 129 6.94 -9.81 -0.45
N ASN A 130 7.03 -9.66 -1.76
CA ASN A 130 6.57 -8.46 -2.49
C ASN A 130 5.06 -8.49 -2.80
N GLU A 131 4.44 -9.65 -2.64
CA GLU A 131 3.00 -9.87 -2.81
C GLU A 131 2.36 -10.17 -1.46
N PHE A 132 1.22 -9.51 -1.21
CA PHE A 132 0.36 -9.77 -0.06
C PHE A 132 -1.05 -9.33 -0.43
N ASN A 133 -1.82 -10.27 -0.97
CA ASN A 133 -3.21 -10.04 -1.38
C ASN A 133 -4.10 -10.77 -0.39
N THR A 134 -4.88 -10.02 0.38
CA THR A 134 -5.81 -10.57 1.37
C THR A 134 -7.24 -10.49 0.86
N GLU A 135 -8.06 -11.46 1.29
CA GLU A 135 -9.51 -11.34 1.27
C GLU A 135 -10.01 -11.37 2.72
N GLU A 136 -10.44 -10.23 3.27
CA GLU A 136 -10.82 -10.07 4.69
C GLU A 136 -11.83 -11.13 5.17
N LYS A 137 -12.74 -11.57 4.28
CA LYS A 137 -13.74 -12.61 4.59
C LYS A 137 -13.12 -13.99 4.82
N GLU A 138 -11.97 -14.27 4.21
CA GLU A 138 -11.32 -15.58 4.25
C GLU A 138 -10.27 -15.71 5.35
N CYS A 139 -9.61 -14.60 5.74
CA CYS A 139 -8.44 -14.66 6.62
C CYS A 139 -8.75 -14.83 8.13
N PHE A 140 -10.01 -15.05 8.50
CA PHE A 140 -10.39 -15.52 9.85
C PHE A 140 -10.36 -17.06 10.00
N LYS A 141 -10.09 -17.81 8.93
CA LYS A 141 -9.98 -19.26 8.96
C LYS A 141 -8.62 -19.69 9.57
N VAL A 142 -8.66 -20.73 10.42
CA VAL A 142 -7.46 -21.25 11.08
C VAL A 142 -6.56 -21.96 10.05
N GLY A 143 -5.32 -21.46 9.88
CA GLY A 143 -4.32 -22.03 8.98
C GLY A 143 -4.01 -21.20 7.73
N ASP A 144 -4.82 -20.17 7.47
CA ASP A 144 -4.65 -19.24 6.34
C ASP A 144 -3.71 -18.08 6.70
N PRO A 145 -3.11 -17.40 5.70
CA PRO A 145 -2.27 -16.23 5.94
C PRO A 145 -3.02 -15.15 6.74
N PRO A 146 -2.32 -14.39 7.60
CA PRO A 146 -2.97 -13.42 8.47
C PRO A 146 -3.66 -12.32 7.65
N CYS A 147 -4.77 -11.75 8.16
CA CYS A 147 -5.48 -10.64 7.48
C CYS A 147 -4.62 -9.39 7.29
N LEU A 148 -3.53 -9.27 8.07
CA LEU A 148 -2.55 -8.21 7.96
C LEU A 148 -1.14 -8.81 8.04
N PRO A 149 -0.18 -8.24 7.30
CA PRO A 149 1.20 -8.68 7.36
C PRO A 149 1.78 -8.31 8.73
N ARG A 150 2.83 -9.03 9.17
CA ARG A 150 3.43 -8.76 10.48
C ARG A 150 4.17 -7.42 10.51
N ALA A 151 4.76 -7.06 9.39
CA ALA A 151 5.42 -5.80 9.14
C ALA A 151 5.36 -5.47 7.65
N ILE A 152 5.50 -4.19 7.32
CA ILE A 152 5.64 -3.69 5.96
C ILE A 152 6.97 -2.96 5.87
N GLN A 153 7.78 -3.28 4.87
CA GLN A 153 8.97 -2.54 4.50
C GLN A 153 8.66 -1.71 3.26
N LEU A 154 8.90 -0.39 3.36
CA LEU A 154 8.77 0.55 2.27
C LEU A 154 10.17 1.01 1.89
N SER A 155 10.56 0.82 0.63
CA SER A 155 11.85 1.24 0.10
C SER A 155 11.65 2.20 -1.06
N MET A 156 12.39 3.30 -1.07
CA MET A 156 12.35 4.31 -2.12
C MET A 156 13.74 4.72 -2.55
N THR A 157 13.93 4.90 -3.87
CA THR A 157 15.11 5.57 -4.40
C THR A 157 14.73 6.94 -4.91
N LEU A 158 15.41 7.98 -4.42
CA LEU A 158 15.29 9.35 -4.90
C LEU A 158 16.50 9.70 -5.77
N GLU A 159 16.26 10.43 -6.84
CA GLU A 159 17.29 11.00 -7.73
C GLU A 159 17.19 12.53 -7.71
N ALA A 160 18.31 13.18 -7.37
CA ALA A 160 18.44 14.64 -7.40
C ALA A 160 18.69 15.14 -8.83
N GLU A 161 18.53 16.44 -9.07
CA GLU A 161 18.84 17.06 -10.37
C GLU A 161 20.30 16.86 -10.80
N SER A 162 21.22 16.66 -9.85
CA SER A 162 22.63 16.34 -10.10
C SER A 162 22.86 14.92 -10.62
N GLY A 163 21.84 14.05 -10.61
CA GLY A 163 21.91 12.62 -10.89
C GLY A 163 22.36 11.77 -9.69
N GLU A 164 22.60 12.39 -8.52
CA GLU A 164 22.89 11.66 -7.29
C GLU A 164 21.67 10.88 -6.81
N LYS A 165 21.88 9.63 -6.38
CA LYS A 165 20.81 8.74 -5.91
C LYS A 165 20.95 8.42 -4.44
N VAL A 166 19.84 8.52 -3.72
CA VAL A 166 19.72 8.10 -2.32
C VAL A 166 18.63 7.03 -2.23
N ASN A 167 18.95 5.92 -1.58
CA ASN A 167 17.96 4.90 -1.24
C ASN A 167 17.72 4.95 0.27
N ASP A 168 16.45 4.97 0.66
CA ASP A 168 16.04 4.85 2.05
C ASP A 168 14.96 3.78 2.19
N SER A 169 14.91 3.14 3.35
CA SER A 169 13.96 2.07 3.65
C SER A 169 13.45 2.18 5.08
N GLN A 170 12.13 2.06 5.24
CA GLN A 170 11.47 2.10 6.54
C GLN A 170 10.64 0.83 6.76
N VAL A 171 10.83 0.20 7.93
CA VAL A 171 10.02 -0.94 8.38
C VAL A 171 8.97 -0.46 9.38
N ILE A 172 7.71 -0.80 9.11
CA ILE A 172 6.57 -0.54 9.97
C ILE A 172 6.08 -1.89 10.51
N ASN A 173 6.28 -2.12 11.80
CA ASN A 173 5.76 -3.31 12.48
C ASN A 173 4.27 -3.15 12.78
N LEU A 174 3.45 -4.06 12.26
CA LEU A 174 1.99 -4.06 12.47
C LEU A 174 1.57 -5.04 13.57
N CYS A 175 2.32 -6.13 13.74
CA CYS A 175 2.17 -7.05 14.87
C CYS A 175 3.40 -6.98 15.78
N VAL A 176 3.21 -6.59 17.04
CA VAL A 176 4.27 -6.64 18.06
C VAL A 176 4.22 -8.00 18.76
N ARG A 177 5.29 -8.79 18.62
CA ARG A 177 5.44 -10.05 19.34
C ARG A 177 5.48 -9.78 20.86
N PRO A 178 4.79 -10.57 21.70
CA PRO A 178 3.82 -11.59 21.35
C PRO A 178 2.44 -10.94 21.27
N CYS A 179 1.61 -11.39 20.34
CA CYS A 179 0.15 -11.28 20.49
C CYS A 179 -0.25 -12.15 21.70
N LYS A 180 0.10 -11.73 22.92
CA LYS A 180 -0.24 -12.41 24.16
C LYS A 180 -1.74 -12.21 24.36
N PRO A 181 -2.56 -13.27 24.26
CA PRO A 181 -3.99 -13.15 24.48
C PRO A 181 -4.31 -12.67 25.91
N GLU A 182 -3.34 -12.81 26.81
CA GLU A 182 -3.37 -12.39 28.22
C GLU A 182 -3.47 -10.87 28.41
N LEU A 183 -3.01 -10.06 27.45
CA LEU A 183 -3.02 -8.58 27.55
C LEU A 183 -4.34 -7.95 27.07
N PHE A 184 -5.24 -8.75 26.50
CA PHE A 184 -6.53 -8.33 25.96
C PHE A 184 -7.71 -9.00 26.70
N LYS A 185 -7.48 -9.47 27.93
CA LYS A 185 -8.52 -9.92 28.87
C LYS A 185 -8.80 -8.87 29.93
#